data_AF-A0A8S1VWH1-F1
#
_entry.id   AF-A0A8S1VWH1-F1
#
_cell.length_a   1.000
_cell.length_b   1.000
_cell.length_c   1.000
_cell.angle_alpha   90.00
_cell.angle_beta   90.00
_cell.angle_gamma   90.00
#
_symmetry.space_group_name_H-M   'P 1'
#
loop_
_entity.id
_entity.type
_entity.pdbx_description
1 polymer ?
#
loop_
_entity_poly.entity_id
_entity_poly.type
_entity_poly.pdbx_seq_one_letter_code
_entity_poly.pdbx_strand_id
1 'polypeptide(L)'
;MDNYKKYLFDEKFQEPQPRNTYSFQAQESQEEQPMESNFDDEYKKDFLQNQIKNIREKLIMMGFPSLGDLYSNSNSEVDLTVKVLVAIIKQRREDMDFKNTYHERINKIEAEKQQLTSNFDRLSNNRKILEQENTTLQAKIKSSEKVQKEQINKLVLEREDLQKQLSKLQSRSTQFEHELKQRDLEIQKLKDHIKKQQASKNYKNSLEITQPIEQGGPSVFAANGEYEFSQLVMKKWEEVNNKLLRENEQLRENLVKIHNELGEILQIRRDVYIKRRKIDFGDENIPSELDNPQQNMHQFKSDLFKVPLETNGKQAIQMLQENLLTFRELMKKFDQQYEIQLNEDEIEIEAEGGKVKACKNLTELFKNYNYIFDAQDKMISQIINKSQNLKKIDELNFNLNRFNRVLDDKQIDDVKKYLQDQKKYLDESKNEMDMIKKQFQHQLKKRDEEKQIIQMKRQMLEETNEKFKENIRMLENASRQALQQLNQDNN
;
A
#
# COMPACT_ATOMS: atom_id res chain seq x y z
N MET A 1 34.74 24.83 21.15
CA MET A 1 33.83 25.41 20.12
C MET A 1 32.62 25.98 20.87
N ASP A 2 32.85 26.74 21.95
CA ASP A 2 31.86 26.86 23.05
C ASP A 2 31.66 28.29 23.60
N ASN A 3 32.18 29.33 22.92
CA ASN A 3 32.03 30.72 23.40
C ASN A 3 31.11 31.61 22.54
N TYR A 4 30.31 31.05 21.64
CA TYR A 4 29.42 31.83 20.75
C TYR A 4 27.91 31.65 20.99
N LYS A 5 27.50 31.02 22.09
CA LYS A 5 26.07 30.70 22.36
C LYS A 5 25.38 31.53 23.44
N LYS A 6 26.00 32.60 23.98
CA LYS A 6 25.45 33.31 25.15
C LYS A 6 24.77 34.67 24.88
N TYR A 7 24.58 35.09 23.63
CA TYR A 7 24.04 36.44 23.34
C TYR A 7 22.88 36.48 22.33
N LEU A 8 22.07 35.42 22.22
CA LEU A 8 21.01 35.37 21.18
C LEU A 8 19.59 35.08 21.67
N PHE A 9 19.34 34.90 22.97
CA PHE A 9 18.01 34.45 23.44
C PHE A 9 17.54 35.06 24.76
N ASP A 10 17.88 36.31 25.06
CA ASP A 10 17.28 36.96 26.24
C ASP A 10 17.10 38.46 26.02
N GLU A 11 16.16 38.82 25.15
CA GLU A 11 15.48 40.11 25.24
C GLU A 11 14.10 39.96 24.60
N LYS A 12 13.06 40.08 25.41
CA LYS A 12 11.67 40.18 24.95
C LYS A 12 11.57 41.42 24.07
N PHE A 13 11.50 41.21 22.75
CA PHE A 13 11.25 42.27 21.78
C PHE A 13 9.83 42.80 22.00
N GLN A 14 9.69 43.89 22.75
CA GLN A 14 8.49 44.71 22.71
C GLN A 14 8.49 45.49 21.39
N GLU A 15 7.40 45.39 20.64
CA GLU A 15 7.17 46.16 19.42
C GLU A 15 7.35 47.67 19.69
N PRO A 16 8.17 48.39 18.90
CA PRO A 16 8.14 49.84 18.94
C PRO A 16 6.85 50.31 18.27
N GLN A 17 5.94 50.87 19.08
CA GLN A 17 4.77 51.61 18.60
C GLN A 17 5.20 52.70 17.59
N PRO A 18 4.38 52.97 16.55
CA PRO A 18 4.72 53.95 15.52
C PRO A 18 4.85 55.34 16.15
N ARG A 19 6.05 55.91 16.13
CA ARG A 19 6.27 57.31 16.52
C ARG A 19 5.55 58.22 15.53
N ASN A 20 4.55 58.91 16.06
CA ASN A 20 3.82 60.01 15.43
C ASN A 20 4.76 60.94 14.63
N THR A 21 4.30 61.28 13.44
CA THR A 21 4.75 62.42 12.63
C THR A 21 4.88 63.66 13.50
N TYR A 22 6.06 64.27 13.53
CA TYR A 22 6.26 65.57 14.16
C TYR A 22 5.41 66.62 13.42
N SER A 23 4.35 67.08 14.08
CA SER A 23 3.63 68.29 13.72
C SER A 23 4.51 69.51 14.05
N PHE A 24 4.83 70.30 13.04
CA PHE A 24 5.41 71.63 13.20
C PHE A 24 4.33 72.53 13.84
N GLN A 25 4.46 72.83 15.13
CA GLN A 25 3.75 73.93 15.77
C GLN A 25 4.69 75.13 15.80
N ALA A 26 4.42 76.11 14.94
CA ALA A 26 4.96 77.45 15.07
C ALA A 26 4.32 78.09 16.32
N GLN A 27 5.13 78.31 17.36
CA GLN A 27 4.74 79.20 18.46
C GLN A 27 5.23 80.61 18.12
N GLU A 28 4.28 81.48 17.79
CA GLU A 28 4.45 82.92 17.89
C GLU A 28 4.80 83.28 19.33
N SER A 29 5.92 83.96 19.53
CA SER A 29 6.26 84.61 20.80
C SER A 29 6.46 86.09 20.54
N GLN A 30 5.67 86.89 21.26
CA GLN A 30 5.59 88.33 21.19
C GLN A 30 6.86 89.02 21.72
N GLU A 31 7.07 90.21 21.17
CA GLU A 31 7.89 91.36 21.56
C GLU A 31 8.58 91.32 22.94
N GLU A 32 9.92 91.42 22.93
CA GLU A 32 10.70 92.14 23.95
C GLU A 32 12.00 92.70 23.31
N GLN A 33 12.43 93.85 23.84
CA GLN A 33 13.36 94.83 23.27
C GLN A 33 14.84 94.39 23.12
N PRO A 34 15.66 95.09 22.29
CA PRO A 34 17.02 94.71 21.98
C PRO A 34 17.99 95.08 23.10
N MET A 35 18.54 94.07 23.78
CA MET A 35 19.76 94.20 24.57
C MET A 35 20.80 93.24 23.99
N GLU A 36 21.68 93.78 23.15
CA GLU A 36 22.87 93.09 22.66
C GLU A 36 23.75 92.65 23.85
N SER A 37 23.74 91.34 24.10
CA SER A 37 24.65 90.67 25.03
C SER A 37 25.45 89.66 24.22
N ASN A 38 26.67 90.03 23.83
CA ASN A 38 27.63 89.17 23.14
C ASN A 38 27.94 87.84 23.89
N PHE A 39 27.50 87.71 25.15
CA PHE A 39 27.74 86.55 26.00
C PHE A 39 26.92 85.31 25.60
N ASP A 40 25.68 85.51 25.12
CA ASP A 40 24.83 84.41 24.66
C ASP A 40 25.26 83.85 23.31
N ASP A 41 25.85 84.68 22.46
CA ASP A 41 26.33 84.28 21.14
C ASP A 41 27.66 83.53 21.21
N GLU A 42 28.52 83.87 22.16
CA GLU A 42 29.78 83.16 22.39
C GLU A 42 29.52 81.74 22.93
N TYR A 43 28.59 81.57 23.88
CA TYR A 43 28.19 80.25 24.37
C TYR A 43 27.53 79.38 23.30
N LYS A 44 26.64 79.96 22.47
CA LYS A 44 26.03 79.25 21.33
C LYS A 44 27.08 78.81 20.32
N LYS A 45 28.09 79.64 20.06
CA LYS A 45 29.20 79.33 19.14
C LYS A 45 30.04 78.17 19.65
N ASP A 46 30.41 78.17 20.93
CA ASP A 46 31.16 77.07 21.55
C ASP A 46 30.37 75.76 21.58
N PHE A 47 29.06 75.83 21.87
CA PHE A 47 28.18 74.67 21.80
C PHE A 47 28.13 74.08 20.38
N LEU A 48 27.93 74.91 19.36
CA LEU A 48 27.89 74.46 17.97
C LEU A 48 29.22 73.88 17.49
N GLN A 49 30.35 74.49 17.87
CA GLN A 49 31.69 73.96 17.55
C GLN A 49 31.89 72.56 18.16
N ASN A 50 31.46 72.35 19.40
CA ASN A 50 31.49 71.04 20.04
C ASN A 50 30.58 70.02 19.33
N GLN A 51 29.38 70.42 18.89
CA GLN A 51 28.50 69.54 18.10
C GLN A 51 29.12 69.16 16.74
N ILE A 52 29.72 70.12 16.03
CA ILE A 52 30.38 69.87 14.74
C ILE A 52 31.57 68.93 14.91
N LYS A 53 32.37 69.13 15.97
CA LYS A 53 33.48 68.23 16.32
C LYS A 53 32.99 66.81 16.59
N ASN A 54 31.96 66.66 17.43
CA ASN A 54 31.35 65.37 17.73
C ASN A 54 30.78 64.66 16.48
N ILE A 55 30.17 65.42 15.56
CA ILE A 55 29.65 64.90 14.30
C ILE A 55 30.81 64.41 13.42
N ARG A 56 31.88 65.20 13.27
CA ARG A 56 33.07 64.81 12.49
C ARG A 56 33.68 63.51 13.02
N GLU A 57 33.87 63.39 14.33
CA GLU A 57 34.44 62.19 14.95
C GLU A 57 33.55 60.95 14.71
N LYS A 58 32.23 61.09 14.86
CA LYS A 58 31.29 59.99 14.60
C LYS A 58 31.26 59.58 13.13
N LEU A 59 31.29 60.53 12.21
CA LEU A 59 31.31 60.24 10.77
C LEU A 59 32.57 59.46 10.39
N ILE A 60 33.74 59.90 10.86
CA ILE A 60 35.01 59.20 10.62
C ILE A 60 34.99 57.80 11.24
N MET A 61 34.50 57.66 12.47
CA MET A 61 34.37 56.36 13.15
C MET A 61 33.44 55.40 12.38
N MET A 62 32.40 55.93 11.74
CA MET A 62 31.48 55.18 10.88
C MET A 62 32.01 54.97 9.46
N GLY A 63 33.24 55.41 9.15
CA GLY A 63 33.88 55.23 7.84
C GLY A 63 33.50 56.27 6.79
N PHE A 64 32.80 57.35 7.17
CA PHE A 64 32.49 58.46 6.27
C PHE A 64 33.64 59.47 6.19
N PRO A 65 33.73 60.24 5.08
CA PRO A 65 34.66 61.36 4.98
C PRO A 65 34.39 62.42 6.06
N SER A 66 35.45 63.15 6.45
CA SER A 66 35.33 64.27 7.40
C SER A 66 34.36 65.33 6.87
N LEU A 67 33.53 65.90 7.76
CA LEU A 67 32.63 67.00 7.42
C LEU A 67 33.43 68.27 7.11
N GLY A 68 33.02 69.02 6.08
CA GLY A 68 33.61 70.32 5.76
C GLY A 68 33.38 71.35 6.86
N ASP A 69 34.00 72.51 6.76
CA ASP A 69 33.71 73.63 7.64
C ASP A 69 32.35 74.25 7.30
N LEU A 70 31.37 74.05 8.19
CA LEU A 70 30.00 74.56 8.03
C LEU A 70 29.93 76.10 8.11
N TYR A 71 30.97 76.76 8.62
CA TYR A 71 31.06 78.22 8.67
C TYR A 71 31.81 78.81 7.48
N SER A 72 32.39 77.97 6.62
CA SER A 72 33.18 78.42 5.47
C SER A 72 32.28 78.66 4.25
N ASN A 73 32.43 79.83 3.63
CA ASN A 73 31.83 80.15 2.33
C ASN A 73 32.67 79.65 1.14
N SER A 74 33.70 78.83 1.40
CA SER A 74 34.51 78.21 0.36
C SER A 74 33.72 77.13 -0.37
N ASN A 75 33.66 77.23 -1.70
CA ASN A 75 33.02 76.22 -2.55
C ASN A 75 33.58 74.80 -2.31
N SER A 76 34.84 74.66 -1.88
CA SER A 76 35.46 73.36 -1.57
C SER A 76 34.93 72.75 -0.27
N GLU A 77 34.69 73.55 0.76
CA GLU A 77 34.19 73.09 2.07
C GLU A 77 32.70 72.76 1.99
N VAL A 78 31.96 73.55 1.22
CA VAL A 78 30.56 73.29 0.88
C VAL A 78 30.44 71.98 0.07
N ASP A 79 31.26 71.77 -0.95
CA ASP A 79 31.28 70.52 -1.72
C ASP A 79 31.60 69.28 -0.85
N LEU A 80 32.57 69.38 0.06
CA LEU A 80 32.88 68.30 1.02
C LEU A 80 31.66 67.96 1.89
N THR A 81 30.99 68.99 2.40
CA THR A 81 29.78 68.85 3.22
C THR A 81 28.64 68.20 2.43
N VAL A 82 28.39 68.64 1.20
CA VAL A 82 27.37 68.03 0.34
C VAL A 82 27.69 66.57 0.03
N LYS A 83 28.95 66.24 -0.30
CA LYS A 83 29.37 64.85 -0.58
C LYS A 83 29.15 63.94 0.62
N VAL A 84 29.46 64.41 1.83
CA VAL A 84 29.20 63.67 3.07
C VAL A 84 27.71 63.45 3.30
N LEU A 85 26.87 64.49 3.12
CA LEU A 85 25.43 64.36 3.24
C LEU A 85 24.85 63.37 2.22
N VAL A 86 25.30 63.44 0.97
CA VAL A 86 24.91 62.49 -0.09
C VAL A 86 25.33 61.06 0.28
N ALA A 87 26.53 60.86 0.80
CA ALA A 87 27.01 59.55 1.24
C ALA A 87 26.16 58.98 2.39
N ILE A 88 25.81 59.79 3.39
CA ILE A 88 24.95 59.39 4.52
C ILE A 88 23.54 59.01 4.02
N ILE A 89 22.95 59.83 3.15
CA ILE A 89 21.61 59.56 2.59
C ILE A 89 21.63 58.27 1.76
N LYS A 90 22.66 58.09 0.94
CA LYS A 90 22.83 56.87 0.14
C LYS A 90 22.97 55.63 1.02
N GLN A 91 23.85 55.66 2.02
CA GLN A 91 24.01 54.56 2.97
C GLN A 91 22.71 54.26 3.72
N ARG A 92 22.00 55.29 4.19
CA ARG A 92 20.73 55.11 4.91
C ARG A 92 19.68 54.41 4.06
N ARG A 93 19.62 54.72 2.76
CA ARG A 93 18.74 54.05 1.80
C ARG A 93 19.15 52.58 1.63
N GLU A 94 20.43 52.31 1.38
CA GLU A 94 20.96 50.95 1.25
C GLU A 94 20.71 50.10 2.50
N ASP A 95 20.87 50.68 3.70
CA ASP A 95 20.57 50.02 4.96
C ASP A 95 19.07 49.69 5.11
N MET A 96 18.18 50.56 4.61
CA MET A 96 16.73 50.26 4.63
C MET A 96 16.39 49.14 3.65
N ASP A 97 16.95 49.17 2.45
CA ASP A 97 16.74 48.12 1.44
C ASP A 97 17.30 46.77 1.94
N PHE A 98 18.46 46.78 2.59
CA PHE A 98 19.02 45.58 3.24
C PHE A 98 18.13 45.07 4.37
N LYS A 99 17.61 45.94 5.25
CA LYS A 99 16.68 45.53 6.31
C LYS A 99 15.39 44.94 5.74
N ASN A 100 14.82 45.54 4.71
CA ASN A 100 13.59 45.06 4.08
C ASN A 100 13.80 43.66 3.46
N THR A 101 14.87 43.48 2.67
CA THR A 101 15.20 42.18 2.07
C THR A 101 15.51 41.11 3.12
N TYR A 102 16.16 41.49 4.22
CA TYR A 102 16.40 40.58 5.35
C TYR A 102 15.11 40.17 6.05
N HIS A 103 14.20 41.12 6.31
CA HIS A 103 12.89 40.82 6.90
C HIS A 103 12.02 39.94 5.99
N GLU A 104 11.97 40.22 4.69
CA GLU A 104 11.28 39.36 3.73
C GLU A 104 11.83 37.93 3.74
N ARG A 105 13.16 37.79 3.80
CA ARG A 105 13.81 36.48 3.88
C ARG A 105 13.48 35.75 5.19
N ILE A 106 13.47 36.44 6.33
CA ILE A 106 13.07 35.86 7.61
C ILE A 106 11.61 35.39 7.55
N ASN A 107 10.70 36.25 7.10
CA ASN A 107 9.28 35.93 7.02
C ASN A 107 9.02 34.71 6.12
N LYS A 108 9.74 34.61 4.99
CA LYS A 108 9.68 33.45 4.11
C LYS A 108 10.15 32.18 4.82
N ILE A 109 11.28 32.22 5.51
CA ILE A 109 11.82 31.07 6.25
C ILE A 109 10.87 30.65 7.38
N GLU A 110 10.26 31.61 8.09
CA GLU A 110 9.28 31.32 9.14
C GLU A 110 8.02 30.67 8.60
N ALA A 111 7.51 31.14 7.47
CA ALA A 111 6.38 30.53 6.77
C ALA A 111 6.69 29.10 6.32
N GLU A 112 7.86 28.87 5.71
CA GLU A 112 8.33 27.53 5.31
C GLU A 112 8.48 26.61 6.53
N LYS A 113 9.05 27.10 7.63
CA LYS A 113 9.17 26.35 8.89
C LYS A 113 7.79 25.97 9.44
N GLN A 114 6.83 26.88 9.45
CA GLN A 114 5.48 26.62 9.94
C GLN A 114 4.77 25.57 9.07
N GLN A 115 4.88 25.68 7.75
CA GLN A 115 4.33 24.71 6.80
C GLN A 115 4.98 23.32 6.99
N LEU A 116 6.30 23.24 7.13
CA LEU A 116 7.01 21.99 7.38
C LEU A 116 6.59 21.36 8.72
N THR A 117 6.41 22.16 9.76
CA THR A 117 5.96 21.69 11.08
C THR A 117 4.55 21.10 10.99
N SER A 118 3.62 21.79 10.34
CA SER A 118 2.25 21.29 10.13
C SER A 118 2.22 19.98 9.32
N ASN A 119 3.04 19.90 8.26
CA ASN A 119 3.19 18.68 7.47
C ASN A 119 3.77 17.52 8.29
N PHE A 120 4.77 17.78 9.12
CA PHE A 120 5.36 16.79 10.01
C PHE A 120 4.33 16.25 11.00
N ASP A 121 3.54 17.11 11.64
CA ASP A 121 2.51 16.69 12.59
C ASP A 121 1.43 15.84 11.92
N ARG A 122 0.98 16.23 10.72
CA ARG A 122 0.03 15.44 9.93
C ARG A 122 0.58 14.05 9.58
N LEU A 123 1.83 13.97 9.10
CA LEU A 123 2.48 12.70 8.77
C LEU A 123 2.71 11.84 10.01
N SER A 124 3.10 12.45 11.14
CA SER A 124 3.30 11.77 12.41
C SER A 124 2.00 11.15 12.95
N ASN A 125 0.87 11.87 12.83
CA ASN A 125 -0.44 11.36 13.19
C ASN A 125 -0.90 10.22 12.26
N ASN A 126 -0.75 10.37 10.95
CA ASN A 126 -1.07 9.31 10.00
C ASN A 126 -0.25 8.03 10.27
N ARG A 127 1.04 8.17 10.60
CA ARG A 127 1.88 7.04 10.97
C ARG A 127 1.33 6.30 12.19
N LYS A 128 0.92 7.01 13.24
CA LYS A 128 0.34 6.39 14.45
C LYS A 128 -0.95 5.64 14.13
N ILE A 129 -1.80 6.19 13.28
CA ILE A 129 -3.05 5.53 12.85
C ILE A 129 -2.72 4.23 12.09
N LEU A 130 -1.80 4.28 11.12
CA LEU A 130 -1.38 3.11 10.36
C LEU A 130 -0.70 2.04 11.23
N GLU A 131 0.07 2.43 12.24
CA GLU A 131 0.66 1.50 13.22
C GLU A 131 -0.42 0.78 14.06
N GLN A 132 -1.48 1.49 14.47
CA GLN A 132 -2.61 0.90 15.19
C GLN A 132 -3.43 -0.04 14.29
N GLU A 133 -3.68 0.35 13.04
CA GLU A 133 -4.38 -0.49 12.07
C GLU A 133 -3.60 -1.77 11.77
N ASN A 134 -2.28 -1.66 11.56
CA ASN A 134 -1.41 -2.81 11.34
C ASN A 134 -1.43 -3.77 12.53
N THR A 135 -1.38 -3.25 13.76
CA THR A 135 -1.49 -4.05 14.99
C THR A 135 -2.85 -4.80 15.04
N THR A 136 -3.93 -4.12 14.66
CA THR A 136 -5.28 -4.69 14.63
C THR A 136 -5.41 -5.80 13.56
N LEU A 137 -4.87 -5.56 12.36
CA LEU A 137 -4.86 -6.54 11.28
C LEU A 137 -4.03 -7.78 11.64
N GLN A 138 -2.86 -7.61 12.26
CA GLN A 138 -2.07 -8.72 12.77
C GLN A 138 -2.82 -9.56 13.82
N ALA A 139 -3.58 -8.91 14.71
CA ALA A 139 -4.42 -9.63 15.68
C ALA A 139 -5.54 -10.43 15.00
N LYS A 140 -6.20 -9.85 13.97
CA LYS A 140 -7.21 -10.54 13.16
C LYS A 140 -6.64 -11.74 12.41
N ILE A 141 -5.45 -11.60 11.81
CA ILE A 141 -4.76 -12.69 11.11
C ILE A 141 -4.49 -13.84 12.08
N LYS A 142 -3.87 -13.57 13.24
CA LYS A 142 -3.59 -14.61 14.25
C LYS A 142 -4.86 -15.33 14.74
N SER A 143 -5.95 -14.58 14.93
CA SER A 143 -7.24 -15.18 15.31
C SER A 143 -7.79 -16.08 14.21
N SER A 144 -7.75 -15.62 12.95
CA SER A 144 -8.20 -16.39 11.79
C SER A 144 -7.35 -17.66 11.57
N GLU A 145 -6.03 -17.57 11.70
CA GLU A 145 -5.12 -18.72 11.64
C GLU A 145 -5.45 -19.78 12.71
N LYS A 146 -5.79 -19.34 13.92
CA LYS A 146 -6.22 -20.24 15.00
C LYS A 146 -7.49 -21.00 14.61
N VAL A 147 -8.51 -20.27 14.12
CA VAL A 147 -9.79 -20.88 13.69
C VAL A 147 -9.56 -21.85 12.52
N GLN A 148 -8.74 -21.48 11.54
CA GLN A 148 -8.39 -22.35 10.42
C GLN A 148 -7.67 -23.62 10.88
N LYS A 149 -6.73 -23.50 11.82
CA LYS A 149 -6.03 -24.67 12.38
C LYS A 149 -6.97 -25.61 13.11
N GLU A 150 -7.92 -25.07 13.88
CA GLU A 150 -8.98 -25.86 14.52
C GLU A 150 -9.86 -26.57 13.48
N GLN A 151 -10.23 -25.90 12.39
CA GLN A 151 -11.01 -26.48 11.31
C GLN A 151 -10.25 -27.59 10.56
N ILE A 152 -8.97 -27.40 10.29
CA ILE A 152 -8.10 -28.42 9.68
C ILE A 152 -8.07 -29.66 10.58
N ASN A 153 -7.88 -29.50 11.89
CA ASN A 153 -7.86 -30.63 12.82
C ASN A 153 -9.20 -31.39 12.82
N LYS A 154 -10.33 -30.69 12.78
CA LYS A 154 -11.65 -31.32 12.66
C LYS A 154 -11.78 -32.15 11.38
N LEU A 155 -11.39 -31.59 10.23
CA LEU A 155 -11.45 -32.28 8.94
C LEU A 155 -10.52 -33.51 8.89
N VAL A 156 -9.35 -33.43 9.53
CA VAL A 156 -8.44 -34.58 9.65
C VAL A 156 -9.08 -35.72 10.44
N LEU A 157 -9.71 -35.41 11.58
CA LEU A 157 -10.41 -36.40 12.40
C LEU A 157 -11.60 -37.03 11.65
N GLU A 158 -12.39 -36.21 10.94
CA GLU A 158 -13.51 -36.70 10.13
C GLU A 158 -13.04 -37.61 8.99
N ARG A 159 -11.96 -37.23 8.30
CA ARG A 159 -11.34 -38.06 7.26
C ARG A 159 -10.88 -39.41 7.82
N GLU A 160 -10.25 -39.42 8.99
CA GLU A 160 -9.81 -40.66 9.64
C GLU A 160 -10.98 -41.57 10.02
N ASP A 161 -12.09 -41.00 10.50
CA ASP A 161 -13.29 -41.76 10.82
C ASP A 161 -13.95 -42.34 9.56
N LEU A 162 -14.11 -41.54 8.51
CA LEU A 162 -14.62 -41.99 7.21
C LEU A 162 -13.75 -43.11 6.61
N GLN A 163 -12.42 -43.01 6.73
CA GLN A 163 -11.51 -44.05 6.25
C GLN A 163 -11.66 -45.37 7.04
N LYS A 164 -11.90 -45.29 8.35
CA LYS A 164 -12.23 -46.48 9.17
C LYS A 164 -13.56 -47.09 8.76
N GLN A 165 -14.60 -46.27 8.53
CA GLN A 165 -15.90 -46.75 8.07
C GLN A 165 -15.81 -47.41 6.69
N LEU A 166 -15.07 -46.81 5.76
CA LEU A 166 -14.84 -47.36 4.43
C LEU A 166 -14.14 -48.72 4.49
N SER A 167 -13.12 -48.86 5.34
CA SER A 167 -12.43 -50.14 5.55
C SER A 167 -13.36 -51.22 6.10
N LYS A 168 -14.25 -50.88 7.04
CA LYS A 168 -15.28 -51.80 7.56
C LYS A 168 -16.27 -52.22 6.47
N LEU A 169 -16.72 -51.29 5.63
CA LEU A 169 -17.63 -51.58 4.51
C LEU A 169 -16.97 -52.49 3.47
N GLN A 170 -15.71 -52.23 3.11
CA GLN A 170 -14.94 -53.09 2.20
C GLN A 170 -14.78 -54.51 2.75
N SER A 171 -14.46 -54.65 4.04
CA SER A 171 -14.39 -55.95 4.71
C SER A 171 -15.73 -56.68 4.65
N ARG A 172 -16.84 -55.99 4.91
CA ARG A 172 -18.19 -56.58 4.88
C ARG A 172 -18.61 -56.97 3.46
N SER A 173 -18.30 -56.13 2.47
CA SER A 173 -18.53 -56.43 1.05
C SER A 173 -17.78 -57.70 0.62
N THR A 174 -16.51 -57.82 1.01
CA THR A 174 -15.69 -59.01 0.72
C THR A 174 -16.27 -60.26 1.37
N GLN A 175 -16.75 -60.16 2.62
CA GLN A 175 -17.42 -61.26 3.31
C GLN A 175 -18.69 -61.70 2.58
N PHE A 176 -19.56 -60.76 2.19
CA PHE A 176 -20.79 -61.08 1.45
C PHE A 176 -20.49 -61.71 0.08
N GLU A 177 -19.44 -61.25 -0.61
CA GLU A 177 -19.03 -61.84 -1.88
C GLU A 177 -18.58 -63.30 -1.71
N HIS A 178 -17.87 -63.61 -0.61
CA HIS A 178 -17.51 -65.00 -0.29
C HIS A 178 -18.74 -65.85 0.07
N GLU A 179 -19.68 -65.33 0.87
CA GLU A 179 -20.93 -66.02 1.20
C GLU A 179 -21.78 -66.30 -0.04
N LEU A 180 -21.88 -65.35 -0.97
CA LEU A 180 -22.54 -65.53 -2.28
C LEU A 180 -21.89 -66.64 -3.10
N LYS A 181 -20.56 -66.64 -3.23
CA LYS A 181 -19.83 -67.70 -3.96
C LYS A 181 -20.07 -69.08 -3.35
N GLN A 182 -20.12 -69.19 -2.02
CA GLN A 182 -20.45 -70.46 -1.35
C GLN A 182 -21.87 -70.92 -1.64
N ARG A 183 -22.86 -70.00 -1.63
CA ARG A 183 -24.24 -70.29 -2.01
C ARG A 183 -24.37 -70.71 -3.48
N ASP A 184 -23.67 -70.04 -4.38
CA ASP A 184 -23.65 -70.41 -5.81
C ASP A 184 -23.11 -71.83 -6.03
N LEU A 185 -22.04 -72.21 -5.31
CA LEU A 185 -21.50 -73.57 -5.34
C LEU A 185 -22.50 -74.61 -4.80
N GLU A 186 -23.23 -74.27 -3.74
CA GLU A 186 -24.27 -75.13 -3.14
C GLU A 186 -25.45 -75.33 -4.10
N ILE A 187 -25.91 -74.25 -4.74
CA ILE A 187 -26.93 -74.27 -5.79
C ILE A 187 -26.46 -75.14 -6.97
N GLN A 188 -25.20 -75.01 -7.38
CA GLN A 188 -24.65 -75.81 -8.48
C GLN A 188 -24.65 -77.31 -8.14
N LYS A 189 -24.24 -77.69 -6.92
CA LYS A 189 -24.31 -79.08 -6.45
C LYS A 189 -25.74 -79.63 -6.45
N LEU A 190 -26.72 -78.82 -6.01
CA LEU A 190 -28.12 -79.21 -6.02
C LEU A 190 -28.65 -79.39 -7.46
N LYS A 191 -28.31 -78.48 -8.37
CA LYS A 191 -28.64 -78.60 -9.80
C LYS A 191 -28.06 -79.89 -10.40
N ASP A 192 -26.81 -80.22 -10.09
CA ASP A 192 -26.18 -81.45 -10.57
C ASP A 192 -26.82 -82.70 -9.97
N HIS A 193 -27.23 -82.65 -8.70
CA HIS A 193 -27.97 -83.75 -8.06
C HIS A 193 -29.34 -83.98 -8.70
N ILE A 194 -30.10 -82.92 -8.98
CA ILE A 194 -31.38 -82.99 -9.69
C ILE A 194 -31.20 -83.57 -11.09
N LYS A 195 -30.19 -83.10 -11.85
CA LYS A 195 -29.88 -83.64 -13.19
C LYS A 195 -29.57 -85.13 -13.15
N LYS A 196 -28.76 -85.59 -12.18
CA LYS A 196 -28.46 -87.01 -11.99
C LYS A 196 -29.71 -87.83 -11.66
N GLN A 197 -30.60 -87.32 -10.80
CA GLN A 197 -31.86 -87.99 -10.48
C GLN A 197 -32.79 -88.08 -11.71
N GLN A 198 -32.89 -87.02 -12.52
CA GLN A 198 -33.65 -87.02 -13.77
C GLN A 198 -33.10 -88.00 -14.80
N ALA A 199 -31.77 -88.12 -14.92
CA ALA A 199 -31.13 -89.09 -15.82
C ALA A 199 -31.33 -90.55 -15.38
N SER A 200 -31.63 -90.81 -14.10
CA SER A 200 -31.80 -92.15 -13.53
C SER A 200 -33.24 -92.70 -13.58
N LYS A 201 -34.20 -91.95 -14.13
CA LYS A 201 -35.61 -92.34 -14.16
C LYS A 201 -36.24 -92.12 -15.55
N ASN A 202 -36.49 -93.22 -16.27
CA ASN A 202 -37.43 -93.25 -17.40
C ASN A 202 -38.86 -93.18 -16.87
N TYR A 203 -39.35 -91.99 -16.52
CA TYR A 203 -40.78 -91.74 -16.41
C TYR A 203 -41.26 -90.97 -17.64
N LYS A 204 -42.12 -91.61 -18.44
CA LYS A 204 -43.10 -90.91 -19.29
C LYS A 204 -44.06 -90.19 -18.34
N ASN A 205 -43.78 -88.94 -18.01
CA ASN A 205 -44.76 -88.08 -17.36
C ASN A 205 -45.70 -87.51 -18.42
N SER A 206 -46.80 -88.23 -18.63
CA SER A 206 -48.06 -87.64 -19.08
C SER A 206 -48.72 -87.04 -17.84
N LEU A 207 -48.50 -85.74 -17.61
CA LEU A 207 -49.35 -84.96 -16.72
C LEU A 207 -49.36 -83.54 -17.25
N GLU A 208 -50.32 -83.26 -18.14
CA GLU A 208 -50.72 -81.89 -18.44
C GLU A 208 -51.37 -81.32 -17.18
N ILE A 209 -50.67 -80.41 -16.50
CA ILE A 209 -51.25 -79.58 -15.46
C ILE A 209 -51.98 -78.44 -16.17
N THR A 210 -53.22 -78.72 -16.58
CA THR A 210 -54.23 -77.70 -16.90
C THR A 210 -54.91 -77.27 -15.62
N GLN A 211 -54.21 -76.47 -14.80
CA GLN A 211 -54.85 -75.58 -13.83
C GLN A 211 -54.09 -74.25 -13.87
N PRO A 212 -54.78 -73.10 -14.05
CA PRO A 212 -54.14 -71.82 -13.92
C PRO A 212 -53.61 -71.71 -12.48
N ILE A 213 -52.32 -71.41 -12.34
CA ILE A 213 -51.74 -71.05 -11.05
C ILE A 213 -52.42 -69.75 -10.65
N GLU A 214 -53.38 -69.83 -9.73
CA GLU A 214 -53.88 -68.67 -9.01
C GLU A 214 -52.67 -67.97 -8.38
N GLN A 215 -52.52 -66.69 -8.69
CA GLN A 215 -51.50 -65.79 -8.14
C GLN A 215 -51.70 -65.67 -6.61
N GLY A 216 -51.20 -66.65 -5.86
CA GLY A 216 -51.19 -66.68 -4.40
C GLY A 216 -49.78 -66.57 -3.80
N GLY A 217 -48.82 -66.05 -4.56
CA GLY A 217 -47.51 -65.61 -4.06
C GLY A 217 -47.44 -64.08 -4.05
N PRO A 218 -46.52 -63.45 -3.31
CA PRO A 218 -46.34 -62.00 -3.36
C PRO A 218 -46.20 -61.58 -4.83
N SER A 219 -47.09 -60.71 -5.28
CA SER A 219 -47.04 -60.14 -6.62
C SER A 219 -45.71 -59.39 -6.76
N VAL A 220 -44.72 -60.02 -7.38
CA VAL A 220 -43.48 -59.37 -7.85
C VAL A 220 -43.70 -58.88 -9.29
N PHE A 221 -44.94 -58.56 -9.66
CA PHE A 221 -45.13 -57.62 -10.74
C PHE A 221 -44.63 -56.27 -10.24
N ALA A 222 -43.53 -55.83 -10.85
CA ALA A 222 -42.89 -54.55 -10.67
C ALA A 222 -43.81 -53.37 -11.11
N ALA A 223 -45.00 -53.28 -10.52
CA ALA A 223 -45.92 -52.16 -10.71
C ALA A 223 -45.34 -50.83 -10.19
N ASN A 224 -44.27 -50.90 -9.40
CA ASN A 224 -43.50 -49.75 -8.97
C ASN A 224 -42.16 -49.59 -9.67
N GLY A 225 -41.66 -50.57 -10.46
CA GLY A 225 -40.30 -50.45 -11.03
C GLY A 225 -40.21 -49.35 -12.09
N GLU A 226 -41.23 -49.25 -12.95
CA GLU A 226 -41.31 -48.20 -13.98
C GLU A 226 -41.63 -46.83 -13.36
N TYR A 227 -42.47 -46.80 -12.33
CA TYR A 227 -42.75 -45.59 -11.55
C TYR A 227 -41.50 -45.11 -10.77
N GLU A 228 -40.78 -46.01 -10.11
CA GLU A 228 -39.54 -45.73 -9.39
C GLU A 228 -38.43 -45.31 -10.34
N PHE A 229 -38.31 -45.94 -11.51
CA PHE A 229 -37.37 -45.53 -12.56
C PHE A 229 -37.72 -44.14 -13.10
N SER A 230 -39.00 -43.87 -13.40
CA SER A 230 -39.47 -42.55 -13.84
C SER A 230 -39.20 -41.48 -12.78
N GLN A 231 -39.48 -41.78 -11.50
CA GLN A 231 -39.18 -40.89 -10.36
C GLN A 231 -37.68 -40.67 -10.18
N LEU A 232 -36.85 -41.69 -10.40
CA LEU A 232 -35.39 -41.56 -10.33
C LEU A 232 -34.85 -40.69 -11.46
N VAL A 233 -35.36 -40.86 -12.69
CA VAL A 233 -35.02 -40.04 -13.85
C VAL A 233 -35.47 -38.60 -13.62
N MET A 234 -36.70 -38.38 -13.14
CA MET A 234 -37.23 -37.06 -12.83
C MET A 234 -36.41 -36.36 -11.74
N LYS A 235 -36.08 -37.07 -10.66
CA LYS A 235 -35.21 -36.57 -9.60
C LYS A 235 -33.80 -36.24 -10.11
N LYS A 236 -33.21 -37.08 -10.97
CA LYS A 236 -31.91 -36.80 -11.58
C LYS A 236 -31.95 -35.61 -12.52
N TRP A 237 -33.01 -35.48 -13.29
CA TRP A 237 -33.25 -34.34 -14.17
C TRP A 237 -33.42 -33.06 -13.34
N GLU A 238 -34.19 -33.08 -12.26
CA GLU A 238 -34.33 -31.97 -11.31
C GLU A 238 -33.00 -31.62 -10.63
N GLU A 239 -32.20 -32.61 -10.21
CA GLU A 239 -30.87 -32.39 -9.65
C GLU A 239 -29.95 -31.66 -10.65
N VAL A 240 -29.96 -32.09 -11.92
CA VAL A 240 -29.16 -31.45 -12.98
C VAL A 240 -29.69 -30.07 -13.31
N ASN A 241 -31.00 -29.90 -13.44
CA ASN A 241 -31.63 -28.61 -13.72
C ASN A 241 -31.35 -27.60 -12.61
N ASN A 242 -31.45 -28.03 -11.34
CA ASN A 242 -31.12 -27.18 -10.19
C ASN A 242 -29.63 -26.81 -10.14
N LYS A 243 -28.73 -27.73 -10.53
CA LYS A 243 -27.30 -27.40 -10.67
C LYS A 243 -27.07 -26.36 -11.75
N LEU A 244 -27.69 -26.51 -12.93
CA LEU A 244 -27.58 -25.56 -14.03
C LEU A 244 -28.15 -24.19 -13.66
N LEU A 245 -29.29 -24.13 -12.96
CA LEU A 245 -29.86 -22.88 -12.46
C LEU A 245 -28.92 -22.17 -11.48
N ARG A 246 -28.29 -22.92 -10.55
CA ARG A 246 -27.30 -22.36 -9.62
C ARG A 246 -26.05 -21.86 -10.33
N GLU A 247 -25.52 -22.63 -11.29
CA GLU A 247 -24.36 -22.23 -12.07
C GLU A 247 -24.67 -20.98 -12.91
N ASN A 248 -25.86 -20.90 -13.51
CA ASN A 248 -26.30 -19.73 -14.26
C ASN A 248 -26.39 -18.48 -13.37
N GLU A 249 -26.95 -18.62 -12.16
CA GLU A 249 -27.01 -17.52 -11.19
C GLU A 249 -25.61 -17.08 -10.76
N GLN A 250 -24.72 -18.02 -10.48
CA GLN A 250 -23.33 -17.72 -10.13
C GLN A 250 -22.58 -17.01 -11.26
N LEU A 251 -22.82 -17.40 -12.52
CA LEU A 251 -22.26 -16.71 -13.68
C LEU A 251 -22.78 -15.27 -13.80
N ARG A 252 -24.08 -15.06 -13.56
CA ARG A 252 -24.68 -13.70 -13.55
C ARG A 252 -24.06 -12.83 -12.47
N GLU A 253 -23.89 -13.35 -11.26
CA GLU A 253 -23.19 -12.65 -10.17
C GLU A 253 -21.75 -12.29 -10.55
N ASN A 254 -21.03 -13.21 -11.20
CA ASN A 254 -19.65 -12.95 -11.63
C ASN A 254 -19.60 -11.84 -12.70
N LEU A 255 -20.54 -11.78 -13.64
CA LEU A 255 -20.61 -10.70 -14.63
C LEU A 255 -20.86 -9.33 -13.98
N VAL A 256 -21.70 -9.28 -12.94
CA VAL A 256 -21.93 -8.06 -12.14
C VAL A 256 -20.64 -7.62 -11.47
N LYS A 257 -19.93 -8.56 -10.83
CA LYS A 257 -18.65 -8.28 -10.14
C LYS A 257 -17.62 -7.72 -11.11
N ILE A 258 -17.42 -8.37 -12.26
CA ILE A 258 -16.49 -7.91 -13.30
C ILE A 258 -16.82 -6.50 -13.74
N HIS A 259 -18.10 -6.17 -13.97
CA HIS A 259 -18.48 -4.82 -14.35
C HIS A 259 -18.11 -3.78 -13.27
N ASN A 260 -18.38 -4.08 -11.99
CA ASN A 260 -18.05 -3.18 -10.90
C ASN A 260 -16.53 -2.99 -10.76
N GLU A 261 -15.76 -4.08 -10.83
CA GLU A 261 -14.29 -4.05 -10.77
C GLU A 261 -13.69 -3.22 -11.92
N LEU A 262 -14.22 -3.34 -13.14
CA LEU A 262 -13.79 -2.51 -14.27
C LEU A 262 -14.05 -1.01 -14.02
N GLY A 263 -15.19 -0.68 -13.42
CA GLY A 263 -15.52 0.68 -13.01
C GLY A 263 -14.54 1.22 -11.96
N GLU A 264 -14.22 0.42 -10.95
CA GLU A 264 -13.24 0.77 -9.91
C GLU A 264 -11.84 0.98 -10.49
N ILE A 265 -11.38 0.10 -11.38
CA ILE A 265 -10.08 0.22 -12.06
C ILE A 265 -10.01 1.52 -12.85
N LEU A 266 -11.05 1.88 -13.60
CA LEU A 266 -11.09 3.16 -14.33
C LEU A 266 -11.04 4.36 -13.39
N GLN A 267 -11.75 4.30 -12.26
CA GLN A 267 -11.74 5.36 -11.27
C GLN A 267 -10.34 5.57 -10.68
N ILE A 268 -9.67 4.49 -10.28
CA ILE A 268 -8.30 4.53 -9.76
C ILE A 268 -7.34 5.11 -10.81
N ARG A 269 -7.41 4.62 -12.05
CA ARG A 269 -6.53 5.08 -13.13
C ARG A 269 -6.71 6.57 -13.41
N ARG A 270 -7.96 7.05 -13.39
CA ARG A 270 -8.30 8.46 -13.51
C ARG A 270 -7.74 9.29 -12.36
N ASP A 271 -7.92 8.86 -11.12
CA ASP A 271 -7.44 9.63 -9.96
C ASP A 271 -5.91 9.81 -10.02
N VAL A 272 -5.21 8.77 -10.46
CA VAL A 272 -3.76 8.85 -10.73
C VAL A 272 -3.47 9.82 -11.86
N TYR A 273 -4.19 9.75 -12.98
CA TYR A 273 -4.02 10.65 -14.11
C TYR A 273 -4.27 12.13 -13.74
N ILE A 274 -5.36 12.43 -13.05
CA ILE A 274 -5.72 13.79 -12.60
C ILE A 274 -4.69 14.31 -11.60
N LYS A 275 -4.30 13.51 -10.60
CA LYS A 275 -3.27 13.91 -9.63
C LYS A 275 -1.96 14.26 -10.33
N ARG A 276 -1.58 13.51 -11.36
CA ARG A 276 -0.34 13.76 -12.11
C ARG A 276 -0.43 14.99 -13.00
N ARG A 277 -1.53 15.16 -13.76
CA ARG A 277 -1.80 16.38 -14.53
C ARG A 277 -1.80 17.64 -13.66
N LYS A 278 -2.37 17.59 -12.46
CA LYS A 278 -2.33 18.69 -11.49
C LYS A 278 -0.91 19.05 -11.05
N ILE A 279 -0.04 18.05 -10.91
CA ILE A 279 1.38 18.25 -10.57
C ILE A 279 2.13 18.89 -11.75
N ASP A 280 1.89 18.40 -12.98
CA ASP A 280 2.67 18.78 -14.15
C ASP A 280 2.21 20.13 -14.79
N PHE A 281 0.92 20.45 -14.75
CA PHE A 281 0.33 21.58 -15.50
C PHE A 281 -0.60 22.51 -14.70
N GLY A 282 -0.75 22.29 -13.39
CA GLY A 282 -1.69 23.06 -12.55
C GLY A 282 -3.17 22.70 -12.77
N ASP A 283 -4.05 23.32 -11.99
CA ASP A 283 -5.47 22.92 -11.87
C ASP A 283 -6.34 23.27 -13.09
N GLU A 284 -5.89 24.17 -13.96
CA GLU A 284 -6.71 24.77 -15.03
C GLU A 284 -6.79 23.93 -16.32
N ASN A 285 -6.04 22.82 -16.44
CA ASN A 285 -5.93 22.02 -17.66
C ASN A 285 -6.48 20.58 -17.53
N ILE A 286 -7.45 20.35 -16.63
CA ILE A 286 -8.11 19.04 -16.49
C ILE A 286 -9.28 18.96 -17.47
N PRO A 287 -9.30 17.99 -18.42
CA PRO A 287 -10.41 17.84 -19.35
C PRO A 287 -11.73 17.53 -18.63
N SER A 288 -12.78 18.32 -18.87
CA SER A 288 -14.12 18.14 -18.28
C SER A 288 -14.82 16.84 -18.73
N GLU A 289 -14.34 16.19 -19.78
CA GLU A 289 -14.82 14.88 -20.27
C GLU A 289 -14.56 13.72 -19.29
N LEU A 290 -13.78 13.98 -18.22
CA LEU A 290 -13.45 13.04 -17.16
C LEU A 290 -14.36 13.21 -15.92
N ASP A 291 -15.55 13.80 -16.03
CA ASP A 291 -16.37 14.15 -14.86
C ASP A 291 -16.92 12.92 -14.09
N ASN A 292 -17.15 11.75 -14.73
CA ASN A 292 -17.59 10.51 -14.03
C ASN A 292 -17.30 9.20 -14.80
N PRO A 293 -16.60 8.17 -14.26
CA PRO A 293 -16.21 6.99 -15.05
C PRO A 293 -17.41 6.06 -15.26
N GLN A 294 -18.35 6.04 -14.32
CA GLN A 294 -19.57 5.25 -14.37
C GLN A 294 -20.60 5.84 -15.35
N GLN A 295 -20.44 7.10 -15.76
CA GLN A 295 -21.25 7.69 -16.84
C GLN A 295 -20.66 7.44 -18.23
N ASN A 296 -19.34 7.20 -18.30
CA ASN A 296 -18.65 6.88 -19.56
C ASN A 296 -18.82 5.40 -19.97
N MET A 297 -19.12 4.53 -19.01
CA MET A 297 -19.62 3.16 -19.27
C MET A 297 -21.15 3.14 -19.19
N HIS A 298 -21.79 2.29 -19.98
CA HIS A 298 -23.23 2.06 -19.83
C HIS A 298 -23.54 1.52 -18.43
N GLN A 299 -24.51 2.15 -17.76
CA GLN A 299 -24.95 1.73 -16.42
C GLN A 299 -25.32 0.25 -16.41
N PHE A 300 -24.81 -0.45 -15.39
CA PHE A 300 -25.12 -1.85 -15.16
C PHE A 300 -26.59 -2.04 -14.81
N LYS A 301 -27.38 -2.52 -15.77
CA LYS A 301 -28.76 -2.92 -15.52
C LYS A 301 -28.78 -4.38 -15.05
N SER A 302 -28.54 -4.59 -13.75
CA SER A 302 -28.59 -5.91 -13.10
C SER A 302 -29.84 -6.72 -13.45
N ASP A 303 -30.97 -6.03 -13.63
CA ASP A 303 -32.24 -6.67 -13.95
C ASP A 303 -32.28 -7.28 -15.37
N LEU A 304 -31.50 -6.77 -16.33
CA LEU A 304 -31.41 -7.35 -17.68
C LEU A 304 -30.68 -8.70 -17.68
N PHE A 305 -29.75 -8.91 -16.75
CA PHE A 305 -29.04 -10.17 -16.58
C PHE A 305 -29.87 -11.22 -15.83
N LYS A 306 -30.96 -10.82 -15.15
CA LYS A 306 -31.90 -11.74 -14.49
C LYS A 306 -32.91 -12.37 -15.44
N VAL A 307 -33.09 -11.80 -16.64
CA VAL A 307 -34.05 -12.28 -17.64
C VAL A 307 -33.49 -13.51 -18.38
N PRO A 308 -34.35 -14.46 -18.84
CA PRO A 308 -33.92 -15.53 -19.74
C PRO A 308 -33.20 -14.99 -20.99
N LEU A 309 -32.23 -15.76 -21.49
CA LEU A 309 -31.36 -15.35 -22.60
C LEU A 309 -32.15 -15.02 -23.88
N GLU A 310 -33.26 -15.72 -24.09
CA GLU A 310 -34.12 -15.60 -25.27
C GLU A 310 -34.93 -14.30 -25.31
N THR A 311 -35.28 -13.73 -24.16
CA THR A 311 -36.18 -12.57 -24.10
C THR A 311 -35.45 -11.24 -24.05
N ASN A 312 -34.40 -11.09 -23.22
CA ASN A 312 -33.59 -9.84 -23.18
C ASN A 312 -32.09 -10.04 -22.82
N GLY A 313 -31.64 -11.26 -22.51
CA GLY A 313 -30.25 -11.50 -22.09
C GLY A 313 -29.19 -11.18 -23.17
N LYS A 314 -29.56 -11.17 -24.46
CA LYS A 314 -28.68 -10.72 -25.55
C LYS A 314 -28.29 -9.24 -25.43
N GLN A 315 -29.21 -8.37 -25.01
CA GLN A 315 -28.93 -6.95 -24.79
C GLN A 315 -27.95 -6.75 -23.64
N ALA A 316 -28.03 -7.59 -22.61
CA ALA A 316 -27.13 -7.56 -21.47
C ALA A 316 -25.68 -7.94 -21.87
N ILE A 317 -25.52 -8.98 -22.70
CA ILE A 317 -24.22 -9.37 -23.26
C ILE A 317 -23.65 -8.28 -24.16
N GLN A 318 -24.47 -7.70 -25.03
CA GLN A 318 -24.04 -6.63 -25.93
C GLN A 318 -23.54 -5.40 -25.13
N MET A 319 -24.28 -4.99 -24.10
CA MET A 319 -23.90 -3.88 -23.23
C MET A 319 -22.58 -4.15 -22.48
N LEU A 320 -22.34 -5.40 -22.06
CA LEU A 320 -21.07 -5.78 -21.46
C LEU A 320 -19.91 -5.71 -22.48
N GLN A 321 -20.14 -6.15 -23.72
CA GLN A 321 -19.14 -6.08 -24.78
C GLN A 321 -18.79 -4.62 -25.13
N GLU A 322 -19.80 -3.76 -25.24
CA GLU A 322 -19.61 -2.32 -25.45
C GLU A 322 -18.82 -1.69 -24.28
N ASN A 323 -19.19 -2.03 -23.03
CA ASN A 323 -18.47 -1.58 -21.85
C ASN A 323 -16.98 -2.02 -21.81
N LEU A 324 -16.68 -3.25 -22.23
CA LEU A 324 -15.31 -3.74 -22.34
C LEU A 324 -14.50 -3.02 -23.43
N LEU A 325 -15.15 -2.65 -24.53
CA LEU A 325 -14.53 -1.87 -25.60
C LEU A 325 -14.22 -0.44 -25.11
N THR A 326 -15.20 0.25 -24.51
CA THR A 326 -15.01 1.58 -23.93
C THR A 326 -13.92 1.58 -22.87
N PHE A 327 -13.89 0.58 -21.99
CA PHE A 327 -12.82 0.40 -21.00
C PHE A 327 -11.45 0.32 -21.67
N ARG A 328 -11.32 -0.51 -22.71
CA ARG A 328 -10.06 -0.70 -23.44
C ARG A 328 -9.58 0.59 -24.11
N GLU A 329 -10.49 1.35 -24.72
CA GLU A 329 -10.16 2.61 -25.38
C GLU A 329 -9.71 3.68 -24.38
N LEU A 330 -10.38 3.79 -23.24
CA LEU A 330 -9.98 4.72 -22.17
C LEU A 330 -8.63 4.35 -21.57
N MET A 331 -8.39 3.06 -21.32
CA MET A 331 -7.09 2.58 -20.87
C MET A 331 -5.98 2.92 -21.86
N LYS A 332 -6.23 2.73 -23.17
CA LYS A 332 -5.28 3.11 -24.22
C LYS A 332 -4.99 4.61 -24.24
N LYS A 333 -5.98 5.47 -24.00
CA LYS A 333 -5.78 6.93 -23.87
C LYS A 333 -4.91 7.29 -22.67
N PHE A 334 -5.11 6.62 -21.53
CA PHE A 334 -4.26 6.81 -20.35
C PHE A 334 -2.82 6.33 -20.59
N ASP A 335 -2.63 5.28 -21.39
CA ASP A 335 -1.32 4.69 -21.67
C ASP A 335 -0.54 5.42 -22.77
N GLN A 336 -1.21 5.90 -23.82
CA GLN A 336 -0.54 6.61 -24.92
C GLN A 336 0.09 7.96 -24.49
N GLN A 337 -0.44 8.62 -23.46
CA GLN A 337 0.23 9.81 -22.90
C GLN A 337 1.50 9.46 -22.12
N TYR A 338 1.61 8.24 -21.57
CA TYR A 338 2.79 7.77 -20.84
C TYR A 338 3.99 7.55 -21.78
N GLU A 339 3.75 7.06 -23.00
CA GLU A 339 4.81 6.87 -24.00
C GLU A 339 5.31 8.19 -24.62
N ILE A 340 4.46 9.22 -24.72
CA ILE A 340 4.88 10.54 -25.23
C ILE A 340 5.79 11.26 -24.22
N GLN A 341 5.50 11.18 -22.91
CA GLN A 341 6.34 11.77 -21.86
C GLN A 341 7.71 11.08 -21.73
N LEU A 342 7.78 9.76 -21.90
CA LEU A 342 9.07 9.03 -21.88
C LEU A 342 10.02 9.45 -23.01
N ASN A 343 9.47 9.86 -24.16
CA ASN A 343 10.27 10.31 -25.30
C ASN A 343 10.72 11.78 -25.18
N GLU A 344 9.98 12.63 -24.44
CA GLU A 344 10.41 14.00 -24.14
C GLU A 344 11.45 14.04 -23.01
N ASP A 345 11.33 13.19 -21.99
CA ASP A 345 12.26 13.09 -20.87
C ASP A 345 13.65 12.51 -21.25
N GLU A 346 13.80 11.86 -22.41
CA GLU A 346 15.11 11.41 -22.92
C GLU A 346 15.95 12.54 -23.55
N ILE A 347 15.38 13.71 -23.86
CA ILE A 347 16.09 14.80 -24.54
C ILE A 347 16.65 15.87 -23.57
N GLU A 348 16.22 15.92 -22.30
CA GLU A 348 16.59 17.04 -21.40
C GLU A 348 17.31 16.69 -20.08
N ILE A 349 17.72 15.43 -19.84
CA ILE A 349 18.25 15.02 -18.52
C ILE A 349 19.69 14.48 -18.61
N GLU A 350 20.65 15.34 -18.97
CA GLU A 350 22.08 15.08 -18.71
C GLU A 350 22.50 15.42 -17.26
N ALA A 351 21.61 15.91 -16.40
CA ALA A 351 21.98 16.47 -15.09
C ALA A 351 21.81 15.57 -13.84
N GLU A 352 21.18 14.38 -13.92
CA GLU A 352 20.91 13.56 -12.71
C GLU A 352 21.41 12.11 -12.80
N GLY A 353 22.74 11.92 -12.84
CA GLY A 353 23.40 10.61 -12.91
C GLY A 353 23.14 9.62 -11.75
N GLY A 354 22.44 10.04 -10.68
CA GLY A 354 22.07 9.18 -9.55
C GLY A 354 20.74 8.42 -9.73
N LYS A 355 19.71 9.07 -10.28
CA LYS A 355 18.38 8.45 -10.46
C LYS A 355 18.34 7.50 -11.66
N VAL A 356 19.11 7.80 -12.72
CA VAL A 356 19.23 6.96 -13.93
C VAL A 356 19.75 5.55 -13.60
N LYS A 357 20.65 5.42 -12.62
CA LYS A 357 21.22 4.12 -12.22
C LYS A 357 20.20 3.25 -11.48
N ALA A 358 19.37 3.85 -10.63
CA ALA A 358 18.30 3.15 -9.93
C ALA A 358 17.17 2.73 -10.89
N CYS A 359 16.79 3.60 -11.83
CA CYS A 359 15.80 3.28 -12.86
C CYS A 359 16.30 2.19 -13.81
N LYS A 360 17.55 2.26 -14.30
CA LYS A 360 18.15 1.19 -15.13
C LYS A 360 18.17 -0.16 -14.40
N ASN A 361 18.52 -0.17 -13.11
CA ASN A 361 18.51 -1.38 -12.30
C ASN A 361 17.09 -1.94 -12.10
N LEU A 362 16.07 -1.08 -11.92
CA LEU A 362 14.67 -1.49 -11.84
C LEU A 362 14.15 -2.01 -13.18
N THR A 363 14.51 -1.38 -14.30
CA THR A 363 14.16 -1.85 -15.65
C THR A 363 14.78 -3.21 -15.97
N GLU A 364 16.03 -3.46 -15.58
CA GLU A 364 16.63 -4.80 -15.68
C GLU A 364 15.93 -5.83 -14.79
N LEU A 365 15.53 -5.44 -13.57
CA LEU A 365 14.76 -6.31 -12.69
C LEU A 365 13.41 -6.68 -13.30
N PHE A 366 12.69 -5.72 -13.89
CA PHE A 366 11.42 -5.98 -14.59
C PHE A 366 11.60 -6.85 -15.84
N LYS A 367 12.69 -6.69 -16.59
CA LYS A 367 13.03 -7.59 -17.71
C LYS A 367 13.25 -9.02 -17.24
N ASN A 368 13.91 -9.21 -16.10
CA ASN A 368 14.10 -10.54 -15.50
C ASN A 368 12.78 -11.15 -15.01
N TYR A 369 11.88 -10.35 -14.43
CA TYR A 369 10.54 -10.82 -14.05
C TYR A 369 9.68 -11.19 -15.25
N ASN A 370 9.72 -10.42 -16.34
CA ASN A 370 9.01 -10.75 -17.57
C ASN A 370 9.52 -12.07 -18.18
N TYR A 371 10.82 -12.33 -18.11
CA TYR A 371 11.38 -13.63 -18.54
C TYR A 371 10.88 -14.80 -17.69
N ILE A 372 10.69 -14.60 -16.38
CA ILE A 372 10.10 -15.60 -15.48
C ILE A 372 8.62 -15.81 -15.82
N PHE A 373 7.86 -14.76 -16.09
CA PHE A 373 6.47 -14.86 -16.53
C PHE A 373 6.35 -15.62 -17.85
N ASP A 374 7.18 -15.32 -18.86
CA ASP A 374 7.19 -16.05 -20.12
C ASP A 374 7.56 -17.53 -19.95
N ALA A 375 8.46 -17.84 -19.01
CA ALA A 375 8.81 -19.22 -18.67
C ALA A 375 7.65 -19.96 -17.97
N GLN A 376 6.95 -19.28 -17.07
CA GLN A 376 5.76 -19.80 -16.39
C GLN A 376 4.60 -20.01 -17.37
N ASP A 377 4.35 -19.08 -18.29
CA ASP A 377 3.32 -19.20 -19.33
C ASP A 377 3.62 -20.33 -20.32
N LYS A 378 4.90 -20.55 -20.67
CA LYS A 378 5.31 -21.72 -21.45
C LYS A 378 5.07 -23.02 -20.69
N MET A 379 5.35 -23.06 -19.38
CA MET A 379 5.13 -24.24 -18.55
C MET A 379 3.63 -24.54 -18.38
N ILE A 380 2.81 -23.51 -18.15
CA ILE A 380 1.35 -23.62 -18.06
C ILE A 380 0.79 -24.08 -19.41
N SER A 381 1.24 -23.51 -20.52
CA SER A 381 0.84 -23.93 -21.88
C SER A 381 1.22 -25.38 -22.17
N GLN A 382 2.39 -25.85 -21.71
CA GLN A 382 2.80 -27.26 -21.81
C GLN A 382 1.93 -28.19 -20.95
N ILE A 383 1.54 -27.75 -19.75
CA ILE A 383 0.64 -28.51 -18.87
C ILE A 383 -0.78 -28.57 -19.45
N ILE A 384 -1.28 -27.48 -20.02
CA ILE A 384 -2.58 -27.43 -20.70
C ILE A 384 -2.57 -28.33 -21.94
N ASN A 385 -1.51 -28.31 -22.75
CA ASN A 385 -1.39 -29.21 -23.91
C ASN A 385 -1.30 -30.69 -23.48
N LYS A 386 -0.62 -30.99 -22.36
CA LYS A 386 -0.62 -32.36 -21.79
C LYS A 386 -1.98 -32.75 -21.22
N SER A 387 -2.74 -31.83 -20.63
CA SER A 387 -4.08 -32.10 -20.09
C SER A 387 -5.15 -32.23 -21.17
N GLN A 388 -4.99 -31.56 -22.32
CA GLN A 388 -5.84 -31.77 -23.48
C GLN A 388 -5.64 -33.15 -24.12
N ASN A 389 -4.42 -33.71 -24.05
CA ASN A 389 -4.15 -35.08 -24.47
C ASN A 389 -4.69 -36.15 -23.48
N LEU A 390 -4.94 -35.78 -22.22
CA LEU A 390 -5.60 -36.64 -21.23
C LEU A 390 -7.09 -36.86 -21.53
N LYS A 391 -7.75 -35.96 -22.28
CA LYS A 391 -9.16 -36.15 -22.70
C LYS A 391 -9.35 -37.19 -23.81
N LYS A 392 -8.27 -37.72 -24.40
CA LYS A 392 -8.31 -38.85 -25.34
C LYS A 392 -8.07 -40.21 -24.66
N ILE A 393 -7.90 -40.25 -23.34
CA ILE A 393 -7.55 -41.47 -22.59
C ILE A 393 -8.77 -42.33 -22.23
N ASP A 394 -10.00 -41.80 -22.32
CA ASP A 394 -11.21 -42.60 -22.08
C ASP A 394 -11.49 -43.63 -23.20
N GLU A 395 -10.91 -43.46 -24.39
CA GLU A 395 -10.95 -44.47 -25.47
C GLU A 395 -9.89 -45.57 -25.32
N LEU A 396 -8.97 -45.45 -24.35
CA LEU A 396 -7.84 -46.37 -24.14
C LEU A 396 -8.11 -47.48 -23.11
N ASN A 397 -9.36 -47.62 -22.65
CA ASN A 397 -9.80 -48.73 -21.81
C ASN A 397 -9.82 -50.10 -22.52
N PHE A 398 -9.55 -50.15 -23.83
CA PHE A 398 -9.48 -51.41 -24.58
C PHE A 398 -8.10 -52.10 -24.56
N ASN A 399 -7.07 -51.48 -23.96
CA ASN A 399 -5.70 -52.02 -23.97
C ASN A 399 -5.16 -52.45 -22.60
N LEU A 400 -6.03 -52.65 -21.61
CA LEU A 400 -5.64 -53.09 -20.26
C LEU A 400 -4.99 -54.49 -20.23
N ASN A 401 -5.11 -55.29 -21.29
CA ASN A 401 -4.46 -56.60 -21.41
C ASN A 401 -3.00 -56.56 -21.89
N ARG A 402 -2.42 -55.37 -22.16
CA ARG A 402 -1.01 -55.24 -22.56
C ARG A 402 -0.06 -54.83 -21.42
N PHE A 403 -0.61 -54.53 -20.25
CA PHE A 403 0.12 -53.99 -19.09
C PHE A 403 0.78 -55.07 -18.20
N ASN A 404 1.23 -56.17 -18.79
CA ASN A 404 2.10 -57.16 -18.13
C ASN A 404 3.54 -57.16 -18.69
N ARG A 405 3.96 -56.08 -19.36
CA ARG A 405 5.39 -55.85 -19.62
C ARG A 405 5.94 -54.98 -18.51
N VAL A 406 6.76 -55.61 -17.68
CA VAL A 406 7.78 -55.00 -16.82
C VAL A 406 8.38 -53.80 -17.57
N LEU A 407 8.43 -52.64 -16.91
CA LEU A 407 9.05 -51.42 -17.44
C LEU A 407 10.40 -51.77 -18.05
N ASP A 408 10.61 -51.35 -19.30
CA ASP A 408 11.87 -51.57 -20.01
C ASP A 408 12.99 -50.85 -19.23
N ASP A 409 14.18 -51.46 -19.09
CA ASP A 409 15.24 -51.00 -18.17
C ASP A 409 15.62 -49.52 -18.40
N LYS A 410 15.49 -49.06 -19.63
CA LYS A 410 15.71 -47.65 -20.02
C LYS A 410 14.71 -46.69 -19.37
N GLN A 411 13.44 -47.07 -19.24
CA GLN A 411 12.42 -46.27 -18.57
C GLN A 411 12.64 -46.20 -17.06
N ILE A 412 13.16 -47.28 -16.47
CA ILE A 412 13.56 -47.31 -15.06
C ILE A 412 14.73 -46.36 -14.82
N ASP A 413 15.71 -46.33 -15.71
CA ASP A 413 16.86 -45.42 -15.62
C ASP A 413 16.47 -43.95 -15.82
N ASP A 414 15.54 -43.65 -16.74
CA ASP A 414 15.01 -42.30 -16.92
C ASP A 414 14.25 -41.82 -15.67
N VAL A 415 13.47 -42.69 -15.02
CA VAL A 415 12.79 -42.38 -13.75
C VAL A 415 13.78 -42.20 -12.62
N LYS A 416 14.83 -43.03 -12.52
CA LYS A 416 15.90 -42.86 -11.53
C LYS A 416 16.62 -41.53 -11.71
N LYS A 417 16.98 -41.18 -12.94
CA LYS A 417 17.63 -39.91 -13.26
C LYS A 417 16.75 -38.71 -12.88
N TYR A 418 15.47 -38.77 -13.23
CA TYR A 418 14.51 -37.73 -12.83
C TYR A 418 14.39 -37.59 -11.31
N LEU A 419 14.33 -38.70 -10.57
CA LEU A 419 14.27 -38.68 -9.11
C LEU A 419 15.57 -38.15 -8.49
N GLN A 420 16.72 -38.43 -9.11
CA GLN A 420 18.01 -37.94 -8.68
C GLN A 420 18.16 -36.43 -8.91
N ASP A 421 17.65 -35.91 -10.03
CA ASP A 421 17.59 -34.49 -10.34
C ASP A 421 16.63 -33.75 -9.39
N GLN A 422 15.46 -34.34 -9.09
CA GLN A 422 14.52 -33.81 -8.09
C GLN A 422 15.12 -33.78 -6.68
N LYS A 423 15.87 -34.81 -6.30
CA LYS A 423 16.58 -34.86 -5.02
C LYS A 423 17.64 -33.75 -4.94
N LYS A 424 18.40 -33.53 -6.01
CA LYS A 424 19.40 -32.47 -6.08
C LYS A 424 18.77 -31.09 -5.94
N TYR A 425 17.65 -30.85 -6.63
CA TYR A 425 16.90 -29.60 -6.51
C TYR A 425 16.39 -29.34 -5.09
N LEU A 426 15.88 -30.39 -4.41
CA LEU A 426 15.44 -30.28 -3.02
C LEU A 426 16.60 -30.00 -2.06
N ASP A 427 17.77 -30.60 -2.29
CA ASP A 427 18.97 -30.33 -1.48
C ASP A 427 19.49 -28.90 -1.69
N GLU A 428 19.46 -28.38 -2.92
CA GLU A 428 19.81 -26.99 -3.24
C GLU A 428 18.83 -26.00 -2.59
N SER A 429 17.52 -26.25 -2.72
CA SER A 429 16.48 -25.43 -2.09
C SER A 429 16.57 -25.44 -0.55
N LYS A 430 16.92 -26.58 0.05
CA LYS A 430 17.16 -26.70 1.48
C LYS A 430 18.38 -25.87 1.91
N ASN A 431 19.46 -25.90 1.14
CA ASN A 431 20.66 -25.10 1.43
C ASN A 431 20.40 -23.60 1.34
N GLU A 432 19.60 -23.15 0.35
CA GLU A 432 19.16 -21.76 0.25
C GLU A 432 18.31 -21.35 1.46
N MET A 433 17.37 -22.20 1.88
CA MET A 433 16.53 -21.95 3.05
C MET A 433 17.36 -21.83 4.33
N ASP A 434 18.38 -22.68 4.50
CA ASP A 434 19.31 -22.61 5.64
C ASP A 434 20.18 -21.34 5.60
N MET A 435 20.57 -20.87 4.42
CA MET A 435 21.28 -19.60 4.26
C MET A 435 20.39 -18.41 4.63
N ILE A 436 19.14 -18.37 4.15
CA ILE A 436 18.16 -17.34 4.50
C ILE A 436 17.90 -17.34 6.01
N LYS A 437 17.77 -18.53 6.62
CA LYS A 437 17.57 -18.67 8.07
C LYS A 437 18.75 -18.09 8.87
N LYS A 438 19.99 -18.33 8.44
CA LYS A 438 21.19 -17.73 9.06
C LYS A 438 21.20 -16.20 8.91
N GLN A 439 20.86 -15.68 7.75
CA GLN A 439 20.75 -14.23 7.53
C GLN A 439 19.68 -13.60 8.43
N PHE A 440 18.52 -14.25 8.58
CA PHE A 440 17.45 -13.78 9.44
C PHE A 440 17.86 -13.79 10.93
N GLN A 441 18.55 -14.84 11.39
CA GLN A 441 19.11 -14.89 12.74
C GLN A 441 20.13 -13.77 12.98
N HIS A 442 20.97 -13.46 11.99
CA HIS A 442 21.93 -12.36 12.09
C HIS A 442 21.22 -11.00 12.19
N GLN A 443 20.18 -10.77 11.38
CA GLN A 443 19.37 -9.55 11.46
C GLN A 443 18.66 -9.40 12.82
N LEU A 444 18.12 -10.50 13.37
CA LEU A 444 17.51 -10.50 14.71
C LEU A 444 18.52 -10.09 15.78
N LYS A 445 19.73 -10.67 15.74
CA LYS A 445 20.79 -10.32 16.69
C LYS A 445 21.19 -8.85 16.60
N LYS A 446 21.38 -8.33 15.37
CA LYS A 446 21.70 -6.92 15.14
C LYS A 446 20.60 -5.99 15.68
N ARG A 447 19.33 -6.33 15.47
CA ARG A 447 18.20 -5.56 15.99
C ARG A 447 18.16 -5.56 17.51
N ASP A 448 18.51 -6.67 18.15
CA ASP A 448 18.54 -6.75 19.61
C ASP A 448 19.73 -5.96 20.20
N GLU A 449 20.89 -5.92 19.52
CA GLU A 449 22.02 -5.03 19.83
C GLU A 449 21.62 -3.55 19.69
N GLU A 450 20.94 -3.17 18.61
CA GLU A 450 20.42 -1.81 18.41
C GLU A 450 19.43 -1.39 19.51
N LYS A 451 18.55 -2.31 19.95
CA LYS A 451 17.65 -2.07 21.09
C LYS A 451 18.40 -1.79 22.38
N GLN A 452 19.46 -2.54 22.67
CA GLN A 452 20.29 -2.32 23.86
C GLN A 452 20.97 -0.94 23.80
N ILE A 453 21.48 -0.54 22.63
CA ILE A 453 22.09 0.79 22.44
C ILE A 453 21.07 1.91 22.67
N ILE A 454 19.85 1.77 22.14
CA ILE A 454 18.78 2.75 22.34
C ILE A 454 18.39 2.83 23.82
N GLN A 455 18.29 1.69 24.50
CA GLN A 455 17.98 1.64 25.94
C GLN A 455 19.06 2.35 26.77
N MET A 456 20.34 2.11 26.47
CA MET A 456 21.45 2.76 27.16
C MET A 456 21.46 4.28 26.91
N LYS A 457 21.21 4.72 25.67
CA LYS A 457 21.07 6.15 25.35
C LYS A 457 19.91 6.80 26.10
N ARG A 458 18.79 6.10 26.25
CA ARG A 458 17.64 6.59 27.00
C ARG A 458 17.97 6.77 28.48
N GLN A 459 18.66 5.82 29.11
CA GLN A 459 19.10 5.95 30.50
C GLN A 459 20.02 7.15 30.70
N MET A 460 21.01 7.34 29.81
CA MET A 460 21.89 8.51 29.90
C MET A 460 21.14 9.85 29.75
N LEU A 461 20.13 9.90 28.87
CA LEU A 461 19.28 11.08 28.73
C LEU A 461 18.44 11.33 29.98
N GLU A 462 17.87 10.27 30.59
CA GLU A 462 17.12 10.37 31.85
C GLU A 462 18.01 10.89 32.99
N GLU A 463 19.23 10.36 33.15
CA GLU A 463 20.21 10.86 34.14
C GLU A 463 20.59 12.33 33.91
N THR A 464 20.81 12.71 32.64
CA THR A 464 21.14 14.09 32.29
C THR A 464 19.97 15.04 32.59
N ASN A 465 18.75 14.59 32.33
CA ASN A 465 17.54 15.35 32.59
C ASN A 465 17.28 15.53 34.10
N GLU A 466 17.53 14.49 34.91
CA GLU A 466 17.46 14.60 36.37
C GLU A 466 18.49 15.58 36.93
N LYS A 467 19.74 15.54 36.47
CA LYS A 467 20.75 16.56 36.82
C LYS A 467 20.31 17.97 36.44
N PHE A 468 19.66 18.12 35.29
CA PHE A 468 19.15 19.41 34.84
C PHE A 468 18.04 19.93 35.76
N LYS A 469 17.10 19.07 36.16
CA LYS A 469 16.05 19.41 37.14
C LYS A 469 16.63 19.78 38.51
N GLU A 470 17.66 19.06 38.96
CA GLU A 470 18.33 19.35 40.22
C GLU A 470 19.02 20.72 40.20
N ASN A 471 19.71 21.04 39.09
CA ASN A 471 20.29 22.37 38.89
C ASN A 471 19.23 23.48 38.88
N ILE A 472 18.07 23.27 38.24
CA ILE A 472 16.95 24.21 38.28
C ILE A 472 16.48 24.43 39.72
N ARG A 473 16.27 23.35 40.49
CA ARG A 473 15.87 23.46 41.91
C ARG A 473 16.88 24.23 42.76
N MET A 474 18.18 24.01 42.53
CA MET A 474 19.23 24.76 43.23
C MET A 474 19.19 26.26 42.89
N LEU A 475 19.00 26.60 41.62
CA LEU A 475 18.87 27.99 41.16
C LEU A 475 17.62 28.66 41.75
N GLU A 476 16.48 27.97 41.77
CA GLU A 476 15.24 28.47 42.38
C GLU A 476 15.43 28.72 43.89
N ASN A 477 16.08 27.81 44.60
CA ASN A 477 16.37 27.97 46.03
C ASN A 477 17.34 29.13 46.30
N ALA A 478 18.40 29.27 45.49
CA ALA A 478 19.35 30.38 45.61
C ALA A 478 18.67 31.73 45.33
N SER A 479 17.79 31.79 44.32
CA SER A 479 17.00 32.99 44.00
C SER A 479 16.06 33.38 45.14
N ARG A 480 15.39 32.39 45.76
CA ARG A 480 14.54 32.62 46.95
C ARG A 480 15.34 33.14 48.14
N GLN A 481 16.54 32.60 48.39
CA GLN A 481 17.41 33.07 49.47
C GLN A 481 17.91 34.49 49.23
N ALA A 482 18.32 34.82 48.00
CA ALA A 482 18.73 36.19 47.63
C ALA A 482 17.58 37.20 47.81
N LEU A 483 16.35 36.84 47.43
CA LEU A 483 15.15 37.65 47.66
C LEU A 483 14.87 37.86 49.16
N GLN A 484 15.09 36.84 49.99
CA GLN A 484 14.93 36.97 51.44
C GLN A 484 15.98 37.90 52.06
N GLN A 485 17.24 37.83 51.62
CA GLN A 485 18.30 38.73 52.07
C GLN A 485 18.02 40.19 51.67
N LEU A 486 17.61 40.46 50.43
CA LEU A 486 17.23 41.80 49.99
C LEU A 486 16.06 42.40 50.77
N ASN A 487 15.13 41.57 51.25
CA ASN A 487 14.01 42.03 52.09
C ASN A 487 14.42 42.26 53.56
N GLN A 488 15.52 41.64 54.02
CA GLN A 488 16.09 41.88 55.35
C GLN A 488 16.97 43.14 55.36
N ASP A 489 17.68 43.45 54.27
CA ASP A 489 18.52 44.65 54.16
C ASP A 489 17.73 45.96 53.94
N ASN A 490 16.44 45.87 53.59
CA ASN A 490 15.55 47.01 53.36
C ASN A 490 14.61 47.31 54.55
N ASN A 491 14.72 46.59 55.67
CA ASN A 491 14.07 46.89 56.96
C ASN A 491 15.12 47.22 57.99
#